data_AF-A0A7D8Z6M4-F1
#
_entry.id   AF-A0A7D8Z6M4-F1
#
_cell.length_a   1.000
_cell.length_b   1.000
_cell.length_c   1.000
_cell.angle_alpha   90.00
_cell.angle_beta   90.00
_cell.angle_gamma   90.00
#
_symmetry.space_group_name_H-M   'P 1'
#
loop_
_entity.id
_entity.type
_entity.pdbx_description
1 polymer ?
#
loop_
_entity_poly.entity_id
_entity_poly.type
_entity_poly.pdbx_seq_one_letter_code
_entity_poly.pdbx_strand_id
1 'polypeptide(L)'
;MFTKLAALSILGLAAAQTVTVTVTVTAPCQSQSSTATPSSSTTAPPSSTTAPPTSSGKPIHPNGNNAKCLDVQGNVQANGTPVQIYDCNGSAAQNWIIKKGSTSVQLAGSNYCLDASSSPGNGVGLKIWQCYPGLTQQTWWYTDDNRIAVQGQGQCLDLTNGDVTNGIQQQTWQCTGGNTNQIWTQ
;
A
#
# COMPACT_ATOMS: atom_id res chain seq x y z
N MET A 1 5.92 -40.11 -46.66
CA MET A 1 6.52 -41.43 -46.36
C MET A 1 7.21 -41.33 -45.02
N PHE A 2 6.95 -42.33 -44.15
CA PHE A 2 7.52 -42.59 -42.80
C PHE A 2 7.04 -41.66 -41.67
N THR A 3 6.00 -41.98 -40.89
CA THR A 3 5.74 -43.07 -39.90
C THR A 3 6.11 -42.66 -38.46
N LYS A 4 5.05 -42.52 -37.64
CA LYS A 4 4.89 -42.75 -36.17
C LYS A 4 6.14 -42.95 -35.31
N LEU A 5 6.11 -42.38 -34.09
CA LEU A 5 5.90 -43.16 -32.86
C LEU A 5 5.42 -42.28 -31.69
N ALA A 6 4.43 -42.79 -30.96
CA ALA A 6 3.88 -42.24 -29.73
C ALA A 6 4.78 -42.59 -28.54
N ALA A 7 4.81 -41.74 -27.51
CA ALA A 7 5.19 -42.13 -26.16
C ALA A 7 4.11 -41.69 -25.18
N LEU A 8 3.43 -42.70 -24.67
CA LEU A 8 2.49 -42.70 -23.56
C LEU A 8 3.30 -42.54 -22.27
N SER A 9 2.92 -41.63 -21.37
CA SER A 9 3.32 -41.71 -19.98
C SER A 9 2.13 -41.41 -19.09
N ILE A 10 1.94 -42.36 -18.18
CA ILE A 10 0.78 -42.59 -17.35
C ILE A 10 1.25 -42.36 -15.90
N LEU A 11 0.30 -42.00 -15.05
CA LEU A 11 0.28 -42.12 -13.58
C LEU A 11 0.88 -40.98 -12.77
N GLY A 12 -0.02 -40.29 -12.08
CA GLY A 12 0.27 -39.45 -10.93
C GLY A 12 -0.97 -38.73 -10.39
N LEU A 13 -2.12 -39.42 -10.24
CA LEU A 13 -3.23 -38.86 -9.47
C LEU A 13 -2.83 -38.91 -7.98
N ALA A 14 -2.34 -37.79 -7.45
CA ALA A 14 -2.22 -37.60 -6.02
C ALA A 14 -3.61 -37.30 -5.45
N ALA A 15 -4.18 -38.28 -4.73
CA ALA A 15 -5.41 -38.10 -3.97
C ALA A 15 -5.16 -37.11 -2.82
N ALA A 16 -5.84 -35.96 -2.83
CA ALA A 16 -5.90 -35.08 -1.67
C ALA A 16 -6.82 -35.72 -0.61
N GLN A 17 -6.24 -36.26 0.46
CA GLN A 17 -7.00 -36.67 1.63
C GLN A 17 -7.22 -35.45 2.53
N THR A 18 -8.42 -34.87 2.48
CA THR A 18 -8.89 -33.93 3.51
C THR A 18 -9.37 -34.71 4.72
N VAL A 19 -8.63 -34.56 5.82
CA VAL A 19 -8.98 -35.05 7.16
C VAL A 19 -10.02 -34.10 7.75
N THR A 20 -11.24 -34.58 7.97
CA THR A 20 -12.28 -33.86 8.71
C THR A 20 -12.09 -34.08 10.21
N VAL A 21 -11.79 -33.00 10.94
CA VAL A 21 -11.73 -33.00 12.41
C VAL A 21 -13.10 -32.59 12.94
N THR A 22 -13.85 -33.54 13.51
CA THR A 22 -15.12 -33.27 14.17
C THR A 22 -14.86 -32.86 15.62
N VAL A 23 -15.08 -31.58 15.95
CA VAL A 23 -15.03 -31.09 17.33
C VAL A 23 -16.44 -31.16 17.92
N THR A 24 -16.67 -32.11 18.83
CA THR A 24 -17.88 -32.17 19.66
C THR A 24 -17.71 -31.25 20.86
N VAL A 25 -18.35 -30.08 20.82
CA VAL A 25 -18.49 -29.20 21.99
C VAL A 25 -19.78 -29.57 22.70
N THR A 26 -19.68 -30.27 23.83
CA THR A 26 -20.80 -30.49 24.74
C THR A 26 -20.56 -29.64 25.98
N ALA A 27 -21.26 -28.51 26.10
CA ALA A 27 -21.26 -27.69 27.31
C ALA A 27 -22.70 -27.46 27.80
N PRO A 28 -23.01 -27.79 29.07
CA PRO A 28 -24.34 -27.59 29.64
C PRO A 28 -24.64 -26.12 29.93
N CYS A 29 -25.90 -25.74 29.73
CA CYS A 29 -26.46 -24.45 30.10
C CYS A 29 -26.66 -24.38 31.62
N GLN A 30 -26.01 -23.43 32.29
CA GLN A 30 -26.38 -23.00 33.64
C GLN A 30 -26.55 -21.49 33.69
N SER A 31 -27.77 -21.09 34.05
CA SER A 31 -28.18 -19.74 34.36
C SER A 31 -27.75 -19.38 35.79
N GLN A 32 -27.03 -18.28 35.95
CA GLN A 32 -26.94 -17.60 37.23
C GLN A 32 -27.12 -16.09 37.04
N SER A 33 -28.18 -15.61 37.69
CA SER A 33 -28.55 -14.21 37.84
C SER A 33 -27.83 -13.65 39.06
N SER A 34 -27.16 -12.50 38.94
CA SER A 34 -26.72 -11.68 40.09
C SER A 34 -26.55 -10.23 39.66
N THR A 35 -27.42 -9.38 40.18
CA THR A 35 -27.43 -7.92 40.08
C THR A 35 -26.47 -7.31 41.12
N ALA A 36 -25.59 -6.37 40.71
CA ALA A 36 -25.28 -5.13 41.45
C ALA A 36 -24.24 -4.23 40.72
N THR A 37 -24.75 -3.05 40.34
CA THR A 37 -24.23 -1.65 40.22
C THR A 37 -22.73 -1.26 40.38
N PRO A 38 -22.31 -0.09 39.81
CA PRO A 38 -20.92 0.25 39.50
C PRO A 38 -20.25 1.21 40.51
N SER A 39 -18.92 1.24 40.53
CA SER A 39 -18.14 2.45 40.84
C SER A 39 -16.69 2.35 40.34
N SER A 40 -16.34 3.37 39.55
CA SER A 40 -15.04 3.62 38.95
C SER A 40 -14.05 4.17 39.98
N SER A 41 -12.82 3.63 40.00
CA SER A 41 -11.57 4.37 40.24
C SER A 41 -10.40 3.39 40.31
N THR A 42 -9.72 3.22 39.18
CA THR A 42 -8.41 2.55 39.15
C THR A 42 -7.43 3.46 38.45
N THR A 43 -6.51 4.01 39.23
CA THR A 43 -5.36 4.80 38.80
C THR A 43 -4.55 3.99 37.79
N ALA A 44 -4.42 4.50 36.56
CA ALA A 44 -3.60 3.88 35.52
C ALA A 44 -2.10 4.02 35.88
N PRO A 45 -1.26 2.99 35.63
CA PRO A 45 0.18 3.10 35.79
C PRO A 45 0.75 4.00 34.66
N PRO A 46 1.92 4.64 34.85
CA PRO A 46 2.51 5.47 33.81
C PRO A 46 2.97 4.57 32.66
N SER A 47 2.29 4.66 31.53
CA SER A 47 2.71 4.03 30.28
C SER A 47 3.99 4.71 29.79
N SER A 48 5.13 4.10 30.09
CA SER A 48 6.39 4.40 29.42
C SER A 48 6.38 3.75 28.04
N THR A 49 5.77 4.43 27.07
CA THR A 49 5.95 4.09 25.65
C THR A 49 6.75 5.21 25.01
N THR A 50 8.04 4.99 24.86
CA THR A 50 8.86 5.84 23.99
C THR A 50 8.26 5.74 22.59
N ALA A 51 7.61 6.80 22.12
CA ALA A 51 7.09 6.88 20.76
C ALA A 51 8.23 6.58 19.77
N PRO A 52 8.00 5.80 18.70
CA PRO A 52 8.98 5.64 17.63
C PRO A 52 9.32 7.04 17.10
N PRO A 53 10.58 7.30 16.71
CA PRO A 53 10.94 8.60 16.12
C PRO A 53 10.07 8.83 14.88
N THR A 54 9.11 9.75 14.99
CA THR A 54 8.26 10.16 13.88
C THR A 54 9.15 10.96 12.93
N SER A 55 9.73 10.31 11.94
CA SER A 55 10.35 11.04 10.83
C SER A 55 9.27 11.91 10.20
N SER A 56 9.46 13.23 10.26
CA SER A 56 8.55 14.19 9.63
C SER A 56 8.56 13.95 8.12
N GLY A 57 7.45 13.44 7.58
CA GLY A 57 7.27 13.34 6.12
C GLY A 57 7.30 14.72 5.48
N LYS A 58 7.55 14.73 4.17
CA LYS A 58 7.47 15.95 3.34
C LYS A 58 6.46 15.74 2.22
N PRO A 59 5.88 16.82 1.70
CA PRO A 59 5.15 16.79 0.43
C PRO A 59 5.94 16.15 -0.69
N ILE A 60 5.23 15.58 -1.66
CA ILE A 60 5.78 15.17 -2.96
C ILE A 60 5.01 15.95 -4.02
N HIS A 61 5.73 16.72 -4.83
CA HIS A 61 5.20 17.66 -5.81
C HIS A 61 5.38 17.14 -7.24
N PRO A 62 4.36 17.19 -8.10
CA PRO A 62 4.51 16.82 -9.51
C PRO A 62 5.32 17.91 -10.23
N ASN A 63 6.38 17.50 -10.91
CA ASN A 63 7.20 18.36 -11.77
C ASN A 63 7.64 19.69 -11.09
N GLY A 64 7.94 19.66 -9.77
CA GLY A 64 8.34 20.86 -9.02
C GLY A 64 7.21 21.85 -8.72
N ASN A 65 5.95 21.52 -8.99
CA ASN A 65 4.82 22.38 -8.69
C ASN A 65 4.48 22.32 -7.19
N ASN A 66 5.04 23.25 -6.42
CA ASN A 66 4.88 23.32 -4.97
C ASN A 66 3.44 23.68 -4.50
N ALA A 67 2.53 24.01 -5.41
CA ALA A 67 1.11 24.19 -5.09
C ALA A 67 0.32 22.87 -5.09
N LYS A 68 0.89 21.79 -5.66
CA LYS A 68 0.23 20.49 -5.82
C LYS A 68 0.98 19.40 -5.07
N CYS A 69 0.24 18.53 -4.42
CA CYS A 69 0.77 17.50 -3.53
C CYS A 69 0.19 16.13 -3.87
N LEU A 70 1.04 15.10 -3.82
CA LEU A 70 0.60 13.70 -3.78
C LEU A 70 -0.20 13.48 -2.49
N ASP A 71 -1.46 13.08 -2.61
CA ASP A 71 -2.46 13.19 -1.56
C ASP A 71 -3.26 11.89 -1.39
N VAL A 72 -3.48 11.47 -0.14
CA VAL A 72 -4.42 10.38 0.16
C VAL A 72 -5.85 10.92 0.17
N GLN A 73 -6.68 10.40 -0.74
CA GLN A 73 -8.01 10.95 -0.99
C GLN A 73 -8.85 11.07 0.28
N GLY A 74 -9.31 12.30 0.54
CA GLY A 74 -10.18 12.61 1.68
C GLY A 74 -9.52 12.41 3.05
N ASN A 75 -8.18 12.28 3.11
CA ASN A 75 -7.43 11.94 4.33
C ASN A 75 -7.90 10.61 4.97
N VAL A 76 -8.44 9.69 4.16
CA VAL A 76 -8.94 8.40 4.64
C VAL A 76 -7.80 7.38 4.65
N GLN A 77 -7.29 7.07 5.84
CA GLN A 77 -6.24 6.05 6.00
C GLN A 77 -6.86 4.65 6.10
N ALA A 78 -7.20 4.09 4.94
CA ALA A 78 -7.74 2.74 4.81
C ALA A 78 -7.10 2.02 3.62
N ASN A 79 -7.05 0.68 3.68
CA ASN A 79 -6.56 -0.12 2.56
C ASN A 79 -7.40 0.16 1.31
N GLY A 80 -6.73 0.55 0.24
CA GLY A 80 -7.36 0.81 -1.04
C GLY A 80 -7.81 2.25 -1.25
N THR A 81 -7.62 3.15 -0.29
CA THR A 81 -7.91 4.58 -0.53
C THR A 81 -7.04 5.08 -1.69
N PRO A 82 -7.64 5.70 -2.72
CA PRO A 82 -6.91 6.26 -3.85
C PRO A 82 -5.88 7.31 -3.43
N VAL A 83 -4.77 7.34 -4.16
CA VAL A 83 -3.82 8.45 -4.10
C VAL A 83 -4.07 9.37 -5.30
N GLN A 84 -4.23 10.65 -5.03
CA GLN A 84 -4.64 11.67 -5.98
C GLN A 84 -3.63 12.82 -6.00
N ILE A 85 -3.82 13.74 -6.93
CA ILE A 85 -3.23 15.08 -6.83
C ILE A 85 -4.24 16.03 -6.22
N TYR A 86 -3.77 16.88 -5.31
CA TYR A 86 -4.60 17.89 -4.66
C TYR A 86 -3.79 19.15 -4.37
N ASP A 87 -4.45 20.27 -4.14
CA ASP A 87 -3.80 21.47 -3.62
C ASP A 87 -3.11 21.15 -2.29
N CYS A 88 -1.89 21.64 -2.13
CA CYS A 88 -1.17 21.48 -0.89
C CYS A 88 -1.92 22.21 0.25
N ASN A 89 -2.31 21.47 1.28
CA ASN A 89 -3.15 21.95 2.39
C ASN A 89 -2.54 21.67 3.78
N GLY A 90 -1.36 21.06 3.82
CA GLY A 90 -0.62 20.80 5.07
C GLY A 90 -1.18 19.65 5.91
N SER A 91 -2.20 18.94 5.42
CA SER A 91 -2.73 17.77 6.11
C SER A 91 -1.73 16.60 6.12
N ALA A 92 -1.94 15.67 7.07
CA ALA A 92 -1.12 14.47 7.16
C ALA A 92 -1.21 13.57 5.90
N ALA A 93 -2.31 13.68 5.13
CA ALA A 93 -2.53 12.96 3.87
C ALA A 93 -1.49 13.27 2.77
N GLN A 94 -0.73 14.35 2.93
CA GLN A 94 0.23 14.84 1.93
C GLN A 94 1.68 14.65 2.35
N ASN A 95 1.94 14.09 3.54
CA ASN A 95 3.27 13.98 4.09
C ASN A 95 3.81 12.56 3.90
N TRP A 96 4.84 12.43 3.06
CA TRP A 96 5.42 11.14 2.69
C TRP A 96 6.89 11.05 3.14
N ILE A 97 7.27 9.85 3.56
CA ILE A 97 8.64 9.46 3.86
C ILE A 97 9.13 8.64 2.67
N ILE A 98 10.15 9.17 1.98
CA ILE A 98 10.80 8.53 0.84
C ILE A 98 12.28 8.94 0.85
N LYS A 99 13.17 8.08 0.33
CA LYS A 99 14.60 8.37 0.16
C LYS A 99 15.03 8.02 -1.25
N LYS A 100 16.10 8.66 -1.73
CA LYS A 100 16.75 8.26 -3.00
C LYS A 100 17.23 6.81 -2.93
N GLY A 101 17.22 6.14 -4.09
CA GLY A 101 17.52 4.71 -4.20
C GLY A 101 16.30 3.84 -3.86
N SER A 102 16.56 2.59 -3.45
CA SER A 102 15.50 1.67 -3.03
C SER A 102 14.83 2.16 -1.74
N THR A 103 13.50 2.25 -1.77
CA THR A 103 12.70 2.86 -0.71
C THR A 103 11.28 2.31 -0.70
N SER A 104 10.56 2.48 0.40
CA SER A 104 9.11 2.57 0.37
C SER A 104 8.70 4.05 0.24
N VAL A 105 7.47 4.31 -0.20
CA VAL A 105 6.86 5.64 -0.11
C VAL A 105 5.79 5.55 0.97
N GLN A 106 6.15 5.90 2.19
CA GLN A 106 5.31 5.67 3.37
C GLN A 106 4.61 6.96 3.78
N LEU A 107 3.31 6.90 4.06
CA LEU A 107 2.56 8.01 4.62
C LEU A 107 3.01 8.25 6.07
N ALA A 108 3.51 9.44 6.36
CA ALA A 108 4.15 9.76 7.63
C ALA A 108 3.21 9.59 8.83
N GLY A 109 3.73 9.01 9.91
CA GLY A 109 2.94 8.75 11.12
C GLY A 109 1.92 7.60 10.99
N SER A 110 2.00 6.80 9.93
CA SER A 110 1.09 5.66 9.69
C SER A 110 1.85 4.39 9.27
N ASN A 111 1.11 3.28 9.11
CA ASN A 111 1.62 2.05 8.49
C ASN A 111 1.10 1.85 7.05
N TYR A 112 0.83 2.95 6.33
CA TYR A 112 0.37 2.94 4.95
C TYR A 112 1.48 3.31 3.97
N CYS A 113 1.59 2.55 2.89
CA CYS A 113 2.55 2.73 1.81
C CYS A 113 1.81 2.99 0.49
N LEU A 114 2.42 3.79 -0.39
CA LEU A 114 1.99 3.89 -1.78
C LEU A 114 2.11 2.52 -2.44
N ASP A 115 1.01 2.07 -3.03
CA ASP A 115 0.85 0.73 -3.58
C ASP A 115 0.45 0.81 -5.06
N ALA A 116 1.23 0.15 -5.90
CA ALA A 116 1.08 0.09 -7.36
C ALA A 116 0.05 -0.95 -7.85
N SER A 117 -0.71 -1.56 -6.93
CA SER A 117 -1.55 -2.75 -7.17
C SER A 117 -0.75 -4.01 -7.52
N SER A 118 -1.39 -5.17 -7.44
CA SER A 118 -0.72 -6.47 -7.60
C SER A 118 -0.19 -6.74 -9.01
N SER A 119 -0.68 -6.00 -10.00
CA SER A 119 -0.23 -6.05 -11.39
C SER A 119 -0.07 -4.63 -11.93
N PRO A 120 1.04 -3.94 -11.60
CA PRO A 120 1.31 -2.60 -12.12
C PRO A 120 1.37 -2.59 -13.64
N GLY A 121 0.81 -1.55 -14.27
CA GLY A 121 0.69 -1.45 -15.72
C GLY A 121 0.17 -0.07 -16.11
N ASN A 122 0.21 0.28 -17.40
CA ASN A 122 -0.23 1.60 -17.84
C ASN A 122 -1.68 1.87 -17.45
N GLY A 123 -1.91 2.96 -16.74
CA GLY A 123 -3.25 3.35 -16.29
C GLY A 123 -3.72 2.70 -15.00
N VAL A 124 -2.89 1.88 -14.34
CA VAL A 124 -3.25 1.27 -13.06
C VAL A 124 -3.18 2.33 -11.96
N GLY A 125 -4.32 2.62 -11.36
CA GLY A 125 -4.46 3.61 -10.29
C GLY A 125 -3.70 3.22 -9.03
N LEU A 126 -3.07 4.22 -8.42
CA LEU A 126 -2.37 4.11 -7.16
C LEU A 126 -3.31 4.27 -5.98
N LYS A 127 -2.96 3.59 -4.91
CA LYS A 127 -3.68 3.62 -3.65
C LYS A 127 -2.71 3.52 -2.50
N ILE A 128 -3.20 3.78 -1.29
CA ILE A 128 -2.49 3.32 -0.10
C ILE A 128 -2.89 1.90 0.24
N TRP A 129 -1.94 1.16 0.76
CA TRP A 129 -2.19 -0.14 1.38
C TRP A 129 -1.26 -0.28 2.58
N GLN A 130 -1.63 -1.12 3.54
CA GLN A 130 -0.77 -1.43 4.66
C GLN A 130 0.61 -1.85 4.14
N CYS A 131 1.67 -1.33 4.75
CA CYS A 131 3.04 -1.62 4.36
C CYS A 131 3.38 -3.09 4.66
N TYR A 132 3.87 -3.80 3.64
CA TYR A 132 4.42 -5.15 3.73
C TYR A 132 5.81 -5.17 3.09
N PRO A 133 6.89 -5.36 3.88
CA PRO A 133 8.23 -5.47 3.35
C PRO A 133 8.35 -6.60 2.31
N GLY A 134 9.06 -6.33 1.21
CA GLY A 134 9.30 -7.31 0.15
C GLY A 134 8.20 -7.41 -0.92
N LEU A 135 7.10 -6.67 -0.78
CA LEU A 135 6.13 -6.55 -1.87
C LEU A 135 6.67 -5.62 -2.97
N THR A 136 6.79 -6.14 -4.19
CA THR A 136 7.26 -5.39 -5.35
C THR A 136 6.40 -4.14 -5.61
N GLN A 137 5.09 -4.26 -5.47
CA GLN A 137 4.14 -3.17 -5.66
C GLN A 137 4.18 -2.07 -4.59
N GLN A 138 4.98 -2.26 -3.53
CA GLN A 138 5.24 -1.26 -2.48
C GLN A 138 6.72 -0.91 -2.36
N THR A 139 7.56 -1.51 -3.20
CA THR A 139 9.00 -1.22 -3.24
C THR A 139 9.29 -0.36 -4.45
N TRP A 140 9.82 0.83 -4.17
CA TRP A 140 10.04 1.87 -5.16
C TRP A 140 11.53 2.17 -5.26
N TRP A 141 11.93 2.75 -6.38
CA TRP A 141 13.25 3.30 -6.60
C TRP A 141 13.09 4.78 -6.93
N TYR A 142 13.47 5.66 -5.99
CA TYR A 142 13.48 7.10 -6.25
C TYR A 142 14.81 7.49 -6.88
N THR A 143 14.80 7.71 -8.19
CA THR A 143 15.99 7.96 -9.01
C THR A 143 16.55 9.36 -8.80
N ASP A 144 17.79 9.60 -9.21
CA ASP A 144 18.42 10.93 -9.15
C ASP A 144 17.74 11.95 -10.09
N ASP A 145 17.17 11.49 -11.20
CA ASP A 145 16.35 12.29 -12.12
C ASP A 145 14.89 12.47 -11.67
N ASN A 146 14.61 12.24 -10.37
CA ASN A 146 13.34 12.51 -9.72
C ASN A 146 12.14 11.65 -10.19
N ARG A 147 12.38 10.45 -10.73
CA ARG A 147 11.30 9.48 -10.99
C ARG A 147 11.14 8.52 -9.82
N ILE A 148 9.90 8.13 -9.53
CA ILE A 148 9.58 7.15 -8.49
C ILE A 148 9.12 5.87 -9.21
N ALA A 149 10.03 4.92 -9.41
CA ALA A 149 9.80 3.72 -10.21
C ALA A 149 9.44 2.50 -9.34
N VAL A 150 8.44 1.72 -9.75
CA VAL A 150 8.14 0.42 -9.11
C VAL A 150 9.29 -0.54 -9.39
N GLN A 151 9.85 -1.15 -8.35
CA GLN A 151 11.07 -1.94 -8.47
C GLN A 151 10.88 -3.11 -9.46
N GLY A 152 11.73 -3.16 -10.49
CA GLY A 152 11.76 -4.27 -11.44
C GLY A 152 10.52 -4.41 -12.35
N GLN A 153 9.60 -3.44 -12.35
CA GLN A 153 8.38 -3.50 -13.18
C GLN A 153 8.42 -2.60 -14.42
N GLY A 154 9.39 -1.68 -14.52
CA GLY A 154 9.44 -0.70 -15.61
C GLY A 154 8.33 0.37 -15.56
N GLN A 155 7.54 0.40 -14.49
CA GLN A 155 6.47 1.36 -14.25
C GLN A 155 6.92 2.47 -13.31
N CYS A 156 6.46 3.69 -13.54
CA CYS A 156 6.74 4.88 -12.74
C CYS A 156 5.43 5.45 -12.19
N LEU A 157 5.46 6.07 -11.01
CA LEU A 157 4.43 7.00 -10.55
C LEU A 157 4.30 8.10 -11.61
N ASP A 158 3.08 8.27 -12.12
CA ASP A 158 2.77 9.12 -13.26
C ASP A 158 1.61 10.05 -12.92
N LEU A 159 1.80 11.34 -13.19
CA LEU A 159 0.76 12.34 -13.14
C LEU A 159 -0.22 12.04 -14.26
N THR A 160 -1.38 11.49 -13.89
CA THR A 160 -2.38 11.00 -14.85
C THR A 160 -2.73 12.07 -15.87
N ASN A 161 -2.39 11.79 -17.14
CA ASN A 161 -2.58 12.69 -18.28
C ASN A 161 -1.90 14.07 -18.15
N GLY A 162 -0.99 14.25 -17.20
CA GLY A 162 -0.43 15.57 -16.87
C GLY A 162 -1.43 16.52 -16.19
N ASP A 163 -2.57 16.01 -15.74
CA ASP A 163 -3.66 16.82 -15.19
C ASP A 163 -3.45 17.10 -13.70
N VAL A 164 -3.34 18.38 -13.37
CA VAL A 164 -3.15 18.89 -12.00
C VAL A 164 -4.46 19.28 -11.32
N THR A 165 -5.61 18.97 -11.93
CA THR A 165 -6.93 19.19 -11.33
C THR A 165 -7.05 18.39 -10.04
N ASN A 166 -7.62 19.01 -8.99
CA ASN A 166 -7.80 18.34 -7.71
C ASN A 166 -8.68 17.11 -7.86
N GLY A 167 -8.25 16.00 -7.27
CA GLY A 167 -9.02 14.75 -7.27
C GLY A 167 -8.66 13.78 -8.38
N ILE A 168 -7.76 14.15 -9.30
CA ILE A 168 -7.26 13.21 -10.30
C ILE A 168 -6.44 12.13 -9.59
N GLN A 169 -6.89 10.88 -9.67
CA GLN A 169 -6.15 9.74 -9.14
C GLN A 169 -4.85 9.56 -9.92
N GLN A 170 -3.74 9.36 -9.21
CA GLN A 170 -2.44 9.12 -9.81
C GLN A 170 -2.31 7.67 -10.25
N GLN A 171 -1.51 7.42 -11.28
CA GLN A 171 -1.43 6.11 -11.92
C GLN A 171 0.01 5.62 -11.98
N THR A 172 0.17 4.37 -12.39
CA THR A 172 1.43 3.90 -12.96
C THR A 172 1.42 4.02 -14.47
N TRP A 173 2.57 4.36 -15.04
CA TRP A 173 2.81 4.35 -16.47
C TRP A 173 4.23 3.92 -16.78
N GLN A 174 4.46 3.38 -17.97
CA GLN A 174 5.78 2.97 -18.43
C GLN A 174 6.78 4.11 -18.23
N CYS A 175 7.86 3.83 -17.50
CA CYS A 175 8.93 4.77 -17.25
C CYS A 175 9.51 5.25 -18.59
N THR A 176 9.43 6.54 -18.85
CA THR A 176 9.84 7.15 -20.13
C THR A 176 10.75 8.34 -19.86
N GLY A 177 11.95 8.34 -20.45
CA GLY A 177 12.89 9.45 -20.30
C GLY A 177 12.32 10.75 -20.88
N GLY A 178 12.49 11.86 -20.17
CA GLY A 178 11.99 13.18 -20.57
C GLY A 178 10.48 13.38 -20.36
N ASN A 179 9.73 12.39 -19.87
CA ASN A 179 8.32 12.57 -19.53
C ASN A 179 8.19 13.35 -18.20
N THR A 180 7.75 14.60 -18.28
CA THR A 180 7.56 15.48 -17.11
C THR A 180 6.47 15.00 -16.16
N ASN A 181 5.53 14.17 -16.62
CA ASN A 181 4.49 13.60 -15.76
C ASN A 181 5.05 12.60 -14.74
N GLN A 182 6.28 12.13 -14.93
CA GLN A 182 6.93 11.14 -14.07
C GLN A 182 7.95 11.77 -13.12
N ILE A 183 8.05 13.10 -13.10
CA ILE A 183 9.00 13.84 -12.27
C ILE A 183 8.32 14.25 -10.98
N TRP A 184 8.92 13.91 -9.85
CA TRP A 184 8.39 14.13 -8.51
C TRP A 184 9.47 14.64 -7.57
N THR A 185 9.24 15.77 -6.91
CA THR A 185 10.20 16.43 -6.02
C THR A 185 9.65 16.53 -4.61
N GLN A 186 10.52 16.41 -3.60
CA GLN A 186 10.19 16.77 -2.22
C GLN A 186 10.54 18.22 -1.90
#